data_AF-A0A7J2PVG8-F1
#
_entry.id   AF-A0A7J2PVG8-F1
#
_cell.length_a   1.000
_cell.length_b   1.000
_cell.length_c   1.000
_cell.angle_alpha   90.00
_cell.angle_beta   90.00
_cell.angle_gamma   90.00
#
_symmetry.space_group_name_H-M   'P 1'
#
loop_
_entity.id
_entity.type
_entity.pdbx_description
1 polymer ?
#
loop_
_entity_poly.entity_id
_entity_poly.type
_entity_poly.pdbx_seq_one_letter_code
_entity_poly.pdbx_strand_id
1 'polypeptide(L)'
;MPIGILVIRWDNEIGPINEGFYPETLKITNNLLTQVYSSHRYQSLKPGFASIALKNNKVVSFFSGVGQDFISVENYVVALILRRDEKPGKYREVLKTIAAEILEKIPDDTFKSILPKLYNELAKV
;
A
#
# COMPACT_ATOMS: atom_id res chain seq x y z
N MET A 1 10.93 5.68 -10.33
CA MET A 1 10.70 6.14 -8.96
C MET A 1 9.22 6.12 -8.61
N PRO A 2 8.88 5.74 -7.37
CA PRO A 2 7.57 5.98 -6.81
C PRO A 2 7.27 7.48 -6.71
N ILE A 3 5.98 7.81 -6.75
CA ILE A 3 5.40 9.15 -6.57
C ILE A 3 4.97 9.33 -5.11
N GLY A 4 4.56 8.24 -4.47
CA GLY A 4 4.15 8.22 -3.06
C GLY A 4 3.84 6.83 -2.56
N ILE A 5 3.75 6.70 -1.24
CA ILE A 5 3.31 5.53 -0.49
C ILE A 5 2.00 5.83 0.24
N LEU A 6 1.16 4.81 0.35
CA LEU A 6 -0.17 4.84 0.94
C LEU A 6 -0.34 3.64 1.88
N VAL A 7 -1.02 3.84 3.00
CA VAL A 7 -1.51 2.80 3.89
C VAL A 7 -3.02 2.94 3.95
N ILE A 8 -3.72 1.91 3.49
CA ILE A 8 -5.16 1.89 3.33
C ILE A 8 -5.72 0.82 4.26
N ARG A 9 -6.71 1.15 5.08
CA ARG A 9 -7.50 0.19 5.85
C ARG A 9 -8.88 0.03 5.23
N TRP A 10 -9.44 -1.17 5.27
CA TRP A 10 -10.86 -1.33 5.02
C TRP A 10 -11.68 -1.22 6.29
N ASP A 11 -12.69 -0.36 6.21
CA ASP A 11 -13.73 -0.21 7.19
C ASP A 11 -15.04 -0.77 6.62
N ASN A 12 -15.78 -1.54 7.41
CA ASN A 12 -16.99 -2.22 6.91
C ASN A 12 -18.17 -1.26 6.68
N GLU A 13 -18.16 -0.09 7.32
CA GLU A 13 -19.24 0.89 7.19
C GLU A 13 -18.88 1.98 6.16
N ILE A 14 -17.61 2.39 6.16
CA ILE A 14 -17.14 3.54 5.36
C ILE A 14 -16.46 3.08 4.06
N GLY A 15 -15.88 1.88 4.04
CA GLY A 15 -15.04 1.38 2.94
C GLY A 15 -13.56 1.72 3.13
N PRO A 16 -12.81 2.02 2.05
CA PRO A 16 -11.37 2.19 2.13
C PRO A 16 -10.99 3.56 2.73
N ILE A 17 -10.28 3.54 3.86
CA ILE A 17 -9.80 4.70 4.60
C ILE A 17 -8.29 4.84 4.43
N ASN A 18 -7.82 6.08 4.22
CA ASN A 18 -6.41 6.40 4.22
C ASN A 18 -5.90 6.57 5.66
N GLU A 19 -5.07 5.64 6.12
CA GLU A 19 -4.48 5.64 7.46
C GLU A 19 -3.17 6.44 7.50
N GLY A 20 -2.48 6.53 6.38
CA GLY A 20 -1.23 7.28 6.28
C GLY A 20 -0.67 7.31 4.88
N PHE A 21 0.05 8.37 4.56
CA PHE A 21 0.65 8.54 3.24
C PHE A 21 1.86 9.46 3.28
N TYR A 22 2.72 9.32 2.26
CA TYR A 22 3.86 10.19 2.06
C TYR A 22 4.21 10.27 0.56
N PRO A 23 4.66 11.41 0.03
CA PRO A 23 4.82 12.70 0.71
C PRO A 23 3.46 13.37 1.02
N GLU A 24 3.45 14.32 1.96
CA GLU A 24 2.22 15.07 2.34
C GLU A 24 1.62 15.89 1.19
N THR A 25 2.43 16.18 0.15
CA THR A 25 1.99 16.87 -1.06
C THR A 25 1.19 15.97 -2.02
N LEU A 26 1.08 14.67 -1.73
CA LEU A 26 0.38 13.71 -2.56
C LEU A 26 -1.13 13.96 -2.54
N LYS A 27 -1.71 14.17 -3.73
CA LYS A 27 -3.17 14.31 -3.88
C LYS A 27 -3.84 12.93 -3.90
N ILE A 28 -4.41 12.54 -2.76
CA ILE A 28 -5.15 11.29 -2.61
C ILE A 28 -6.64 11.57 -2.81
N THR A 29 -7.28 10.74 -3.62
CA THR A 29 -8.73 10.79 -3.83
C THR A 29 -9.36 9.49 -3.37
N ASN A 30 -10.60 9.54 -2.88
CA ASN A 30 -11.34 8.33 -2.48
C ASN A 30 -11.47 7.31 -3.63
N ASN A 31 -11.57 7.81 -4.87
CA ASN A 31 -11.59 6.97 -6.06
C ASN A 31 -10.27 6.17 -6.21
N LEU A 32 -9.11 6.80 -5.96
CA LEU A 32 -7.83 6.09 -5.98
C LEU A 32 -7.77 5.01 -4.88
N LEU A 33 -8.16 5.36 -3.65
CA LEU A 33 -8.15 4.42 -2.52
C LEU A 33 -9.02 3.18 -2.82
N THR A 34 -10.23 3.43 -3.33
CA THR A 34 -11.18 2.39 -3.72
C THR A 34 -10.62 1.52 -4.84
N GLN A 35 -10.10 2.11 -5.91
CA GLN A 35 -9.52 1.34 -7.01
C GLN A 35 -8.36 0.47 -6.54
N VAL A 36 -7.45 0.99 -5.71
CA VAL A 36 -6.28 0.25 -5.24
C VAL A 36 -6.69 -0.90 -4.33
N TYR A 37 -7.49 -0.60 -3.29
CA TYR A 37 -7.91 -1.62 -2.33
C TYR A 37 -8.76 -2.71 -2.99
N SER A 38 -9.81 -2.33 -3.73
CA SER A 38 -10.69 -3.29 -4.38
C SER A 38 -9.97 -4.13 -5.43
N SER A 39 -9.06 -3.54 -6.21
CA SER A 39 -8.30 -4.31 -7.21
C SER A 39 -7.38 -5.35 -6.57
N HIS A 40 -6.73 -5.02 -5.44
CA HIS A 40 -5.90 -6.00 -4.75
C HIS A 40 -6.76 -7.08 -4.09
N ARG A 41 -7.75 -6.69 -3.28
CA ARG A 41 -8.62 -7.64 -2.58
C ARG A 41 -9.35 -8.58 -3.53
N TYR A 42 -9.75 -8.09 -4.71
CA TYR A 42 -10.36 -8.94 -5.74
C TYR A 42 -9.40 -10.01 -6.28
N GLN A 43 -8.10 -9.72 -6.34
CA GLN A 43 -7.09 -10.70 -6.78
C GLN A 43 -6.84 -11.80 -5.74
N SER A 44 -6.92 -11.48 -4.45
CA SER A 44 -6.61 -12.43 -3.38
C SER A 44 -7.19 -11.97 -2.04
N LEU A 45 -7.72 -12.94 -1.29
CA LEU A 45 -8.03 -12.79 0.13
C LEU A 45 -6.80 -13.04 1.03
N LYS A 46 -5.75 -13.64 0.48
CA LYS A 46 -4.50 -13.95 1.18
C LYS A 46 -3.49 -12.81 1.06
N PRO A 47 -2.54 -12.71 1.99
CA PRO A 47 -1.50 -11.69 1.96
C PRO A 47 -0.65 -11.87 0.71
N GLY A 48 -0.28 -10.77 0.07
CA GLY A 48 0.44 -10.88 -1.19
C GLY A 48 0.74 -9.57 -1.88
N PHE A 49 1.52 -9.68 -2.94
CA PHE A 49 1.88 -8.57 -3.81
C PHE A 49 0.98 -8.53 -5.05
N ALA A 50 0.52 -7.34 -5.40
CA ALA A 50 -0.23 -7.07 -6.62
C ALA A 50 0.36 -5.89 -7.40
N SER A 51 0.25 -5.96 -8.72
CA SER A 51 0.50 -4.83 -9.63
C SER A 51 -0.79 -4.46 -10.33
N ILE A 52 -1.16 -3.20 -10.25
CA ILE A 52 -2.41 -2.64 -10.75
C ILE A 52 -2.06 -1.55 -11.78
N ALA A 53 -2.56 -1.67 -12.99
CA ALA A 53 -2.42 -0.64 -14.01
C ALA A 53 -3.61 0.33 -13.90
N LEU A 54 -3.34 1.60 -13.60
CA LEU A 54 -4.35 2.66 -13.62
C LEU A 54 -4.17 3.51 -14.87
N LYS A 55 -5.20 4.31 -15.22
CA LYS A 55 -5.19 5.17 -16.41
C LYS A 55 -3.97 6.10 -16.48
N ASN A 56 -3.57 6.66 -15.34
CA ASN A 56 -2.53 7.67 -15.28
C ASN A 56 -1.22 7.21 -14.63
N ASN A 57 -1.24 6.11 -13.89
CA ASN A 57 -0.15 5.68 -13.01
C ASN A 57 -0.15 4.16 -12.97
N LYS A 58 0.96 3.57 -12.53
CA LYS A 58 0.96 2.17 -12.10
C LYS A 58 0.92 2.17 -10.58
N VAL A 59 0.28 1.17 -9.99
CA VAL A 59 0.31 0.96 -8.55
C VAL A 59 0.85 -0.43 -8.29
N VAL A 60 1.75 -0.55 -7.34
CA VAL A 60 2.09 -1.83 -6.72
C VAL A 60 1.61 -1.80 -5.30
N SER A 61 1.20 -2.93 -4.77
CA SER A 61 0.67 -2.99 -3.41
C SER A 61 0.95 -4.33 -2.76
N PHE A 62 0.96 -4.31 -1.44
CA PHE A 62 0.99 -5.47 -0.58
C PHE A 62 -0.26 -5.49 0.28
N PHE A 63 -1.03 -6.57 0.19
CA PHE A 63 -2.22 -6.79 1.01
C PHE A 63 -1.84 -7.61 2.23
N SER A 64 -2.34 -7.20 3.39
CA SER A 64 -2.08 -7.90 4.63
C SER A 64 -2.89 -9.18 4.80
N GLY A 65 -3.96 -9.36 4.02
CA GLY A 65 -4.84 -10.55 4.09
C GLY A 65 -6.08 -10.35 4.97
N VAL A 66 -6.98 -11.33 4.93
CA VAL A 66 -8.25 -11.35 5.69
C VAL A 66 -8.52 -12.69 6.37
N GLY A 67 -9.38 -12.67 7.39
CA GLY A 67 -9.81 -13.87 8.11
C GLY A 67 -8.67 -14.52 8.91
N GLN A 68 -8.40 -15.79 8.66
CA GLN A 68 -7.34 -16.53 9.36
C GLN A 68 -5.95 -16.37 8.70
N ASP A 69 -5.91 -15.85 7.47
CA ASP A 69 -4.69 -15.72 6.67
C ASP A 69 -4.30 -14.23 6.54
N PHE A 70 -3.74 -13.64 7.61
CA PHE A 70 -3.20 -12.27 7.56
C PHE A 70 -1.79 -12.13 8.15
N ILE A 71 -1.09 -11.05 7.79
CA ILE A 71 0.23 -10.67 8.30
C ILE A 71 0.10 -9.43 9.17
N SER A 72 0.42 -9.57 10.45
CA SER A 72 0.43 -8.54 11.50
C SER A 72 -0.93 -7.91 11.81
N VAL A 73 -1.63 -7.37 10.82
CA VAL A 73 -2.99 -6.81 10.94
C VAL A 73 -3.86 -7.20 9.75
N GLU A 74 -5.16 -7.35 9.98
CA GLU A 74 -6.11 -7.76 8.94
C GLU A 74 -6.60 -6.55 8.11
N ASN A 75 -6.91 -6.75 6.83
CA ASN A 75 -7.63 -5.77 5.99
C ASN A 75 -6.88 -4.46 5.68
N TYR A 76 -5.55 -4.50 5.62
CA TYR A 76 -4.72 -3.37 5.23
C TYR A 76 -4.02 -3.57 3.88
N VAL A 77 -3.86 -2.49 3.14
CA VAL A 77 -3.09 -2.43 1.89
C VAL A 77 -2.01 -1.36 2.02
N VAL A 78 -0.75 -1.76 1.83
CA VAL A 78 0.36 -0.83 1.64
C VAL A 78 0.61 -0.70 0.15
N ALA A 79 0.46 0.51 -0.41
CA ALA A 79 0.56 0.73 -1.86
C ALA A 79 1.59 1.80 -2.22
N LEU A 80 2.27 1.59 -3.34
CA LEU A 80 3.13 2.57 -3.98
C LEU A 80 2.51 3.02 -5.29
N ILE A 81 2.34 4.33 -5.41
CA ILE A 81 1.98 4.95 -6.67
C ILE A 81 3.28 5.12 -7.45
N LEU A 82 3.33 4.59 -8.66
CA LEU A 82 4.47 4.64 -9.55
C LEU A 82 4.17 5.52 -10.76
N ARG A 83 5.22 6.10 -11.34
CA ARG A 83 5.14 6.71 -12.67
C ARG A 83 4.81 5.66 -13.74
N ARG A 84 4.25 6.08 -14.88
CA ARG A 84 3.86 5.14 -15.96
C ARG A 84 5.04 4.39 -16.58
N ASP A 85 6.20 5.01 -16.62
CA ASP A 85 7.43 4.45 -17.17
C ASP A 85 8.14 3.47 -16.23
N GLU A 86 7.68 3.33 -14.98
CA GLU A 86 8.28 2.40 -14.04
C GLU A 86 7.91 0.93 -14.28
N LYS A 87 8.80 0.05 -13.80
CA LYS A 87 8.65 -1.41 -13.86
C LYS A 87 8.17 -1.95 -12.51
N PRO A 88 6.89 -2.37 -12.37
CA PRO A 88 6.31 -2.85 -11.12
C PRO A 88 7.10 -3.97 -10.43
N GLY A 89 7.64 -4.91 -11.20
CA GLY A 89 8.32 -6.09 -10.68
C GLY A 89 9.56 -5.79 -9.82
N LYS A 90 10.21 -4.63 -10.00
CA LYS A 90 11.37 -4.21 -9.19
C LYS A 90 11.03 -4.07 -7.70
N TYR A 91 9.79 -3.71 -7.41
CA TYR A 91 9.35 -3.39 -6.06
C TYR A 91 8.84 -4.61 -5.29
N ARG A 92 8.72 -5.79 -5.91
CA ARG A 92 8.07 -6.95 -5.29
C ARG A 92 8.69 -7.34 -3.94
N GLU A 93 9.99 -7.59 -3.91
CA GLU A 93 10.67 -8.06 -2.70
C GLU A 93 10.81 -6.94 -1.66
N VAL A 94 11.24 -5.75 -2.09
CA VAL A 94 11.42 -4.61 -1.17
C VAL A 94 10.09 -4.15 -0.56
N LEU A 95 9.00 -4.10 -1.35
CA LEU A 95 7.68 -3.72 -0.83
C LEU A 95 7.15 -4.76 0.16
N LYS A 96 7.40 -6.05 -0.05
CA LYS A 96 7.01 -7.08 0.91
C LYS A 96 7.66 -6.85 2.28
N THR A 97 8.95 -6.58 2.31
CA THR A 97 9.70 -6.30 3.54
C THR A 97 9.20 -5.03 4.22
N ILE A 98 9.08 -3.94 3.46
CA ILE A 98 8.65 -2.64 3.99
C ILE A 98 7.19 -2.67 4.44
N ALA A 99 6.33 -3.39 3.72
CA ALA A 99 4.95 -3.56 4.13
C ALA A 99 4.87 -4.32 5.46
N ALA A 100 5.65 -5.39 5.66
CA ALA A 100 5.68 -6.09 6.94
C ALA A 100 6.07 -5.15 8.10
N GLU A 101 7.12 -4.32 7.92
CA GLU A 101 7.55 -3.35 8.94
C GLU A 101 6.48 -2.28 9.23
N ILE A 102 5.77 -1.81 8.20
CA ILE A 102 4.64 -0.88 8.38
C ILE A 102 3.51 -1.56 9.15
N LEU A 103 3.08 -2.75 8.71
CA LEU A 103 1.94 -3.48 9.26
C LEU A 103 2.17 -3.86 10.73
N GLU A 104 3.39 -4.22 11.13
CA GLU A 104 3.75 -4.49 12.53
C GLU A 104 3.58 -3.29 13.46
N LYS A 105 3.65 -2.07 12.92
CA LYS A 105 3.59 -0.81 13.69
C LYS A 105 2.22 -0.13 13.64
N ILE A 106 1.25 -0.77 12.99
CA ILE A 106 -0.13 -0.26 12.92
C ILE A 106 -0.83 -0.29 14.28
N PRO A 107 -0.76 -1.38 15.09
CA PRO A 107 -1.43 -1.42 16.39
C PRO A 107 -1.01 -0.29 17.33
N ASP A 108 0.25 0.15 17.26
CA ASP A 108 0.80 1.21 18.09
C ASP A 108 0.71 2.61 17.44
N ASP A 109 0.13 2.72 16.24
CA ASP A 109 0.07 3.94 15.39
C ASP A 109 1.44 4.62 15.14
N THR A 110 2.56 3.88 15.32
CA THR A 110 3.91 4.43 15.18
C THR A 110 4.42 4.42 13.74
N PHE A 111 3.74 3.71 12.84
CA PHE A 111 4.15 3.54 11.44
C PHE A 111 4.27 4.87 10.68
N LYS A 112 3.44 5.88 11.02
CA LYS A 112 3.46 7.21 10.38
C LYS A 112 4.82 7.89 10.50
N SER A 113 5.49 7.72 11.65
CA SER A 113 6.80 8.34 11.91
C SER A 113 7.93 7.76 11.03
N ILE A 114 7.81 6.51 10.61
CA ILE A 114 8.83 5.82 9.81
C ILE A 114 8.51 5.81 8.31
N LEU A 115 7.28 6.15 7.91
CA LEU A 115 6.84 6.18 6.52
C LEU A 115 7.77 6.98 5.59
N PRO A 116 8.27 8.18 5.97
CA PRO A 116 9.21 8.94 5.13
C PRO A 116 10.52 8.20 4.90
N LYS A 117 11.06 7.56 5.95
CA LYS A 117 12.31 6.79 5.87
C LYS A 117 12.14 5.60 4.92
N LEU A 118 11.08 4.81 5.10
CA LEU A 118 10.80 3.63 4.28
C LEU A 118 10.52 3.99 2.82
N TYR A 119 9.81 5.10 2.59
CA TYR A 119 9.62 5.63 1.24
C TYR A 119 10.95 5.99 0.57
N ASN A 120 11.87 6.63 1.29
CA ASN A 120 13.18 6.99 0.76
C ASN A 120 14.04 5.76 0.44
N GLU A 121 13.85 4.64 1.14
CA GLU A 121 14.48 3.36 0.79
C GLU A 121 13.90 2.79 -0.51
N LEU A 122 12.57 2.82 -0.67
CA LEU A 122 11.89 2.40 -1.90
C LEU A 122 12.27 3.27 -3.11
N ALA A 123 12.48 4.56 -2.90
CA ALA A 123 12.82 5.48 -3.97
C ALA A 123 14.21 5.23 -4.56
N LYS A 124 15.08 4.48 -3.88
CA LYS A 124 16.43 4.10 -4.34
C LYS A 124 16.48 2.84 -5.20
N VAL A 125 15.35 2.13 -5.33
CA VAL A 125 15.18 0.93 -6.19
C VAL A 125 14.92 1.32 -7.64
#